data_AF-A0A4S4GNJ2-F1
#
_entry.id   AF-A0A4S4GNJ2-F1
#
_cell.length_a   1.000
_cell.length_b   1.000
_cell.length_c   1.000
_cell.angle_alpha   90.00
_cell.angle_beta   90.00
_cell.angle_gamma   90.00
#
_symmetry.space_group_name_H-M   'P 1'
#
loop_
_entity.id
_entity.type
_entity.pdbx_description
1 polymer ?
#
loop_
_entity_poly.entity_id
_entity_poly.type
_entity_poly.pdbx_seq_one_letter_code
_entity_poly.pdbx_strand_id
1 'polypeptide(L)'
;MIDNIKLYFAANLFNGNFEKCRLREKKESRTEWTLRNPLNNAHISVWQHSNGVVTMKGSLRKWYYGDFSTKDLTLSHFIDATKQIAELLNVPLGVFNKAKISQTEIGLNVPTSIPFSELSKKIVAYGTHRKRKVRGKGMTKDNFGTIYFGERDCEFRLKIYDKSKEIADKDILSEGDAISNILRIEFTLDDKDAFKRKSLPQIADINGLIMHWAKLYELWAEEVGRIVLLNNIPDCGDMDLQDRLFAEALNNYSWKENIRNFEEYIVEHYEEKTISKWKSDMYKRINYLLDNYSGSNEYCKINFYKDITRYLIDLKDNGEKVSIPLMVALLHSNTRYISKGEFQDEPNNKGE
;
A
#
# COMPACT_ATOMS: atom_id res chain seq x y z
N MET A 1 -2.07 10.75 0.71
CA MET A 1 -3.07 9.70 0.41
C MET A 1 -3.07 9.30 -1.07
N ILE A 2 -3.72 10.01 -2.00
CA ILE A 2 -3.64 9.65 -3.44
C ILE A 2 -2.27 10.04 -4.02
N ASP A 3 -1.62 9.15 -4.78
CA ASP A 3 -0.42 9.45 -5.56
C ASP A 3 -0.73 9.43 -7.07
N ASN A 4 -0.44 8.33 -7.77
CA ASN A 4 -0.84 8.17 -9.17
C ASN A 4 -2.35 7.93 -9.30
N ILE A 5 -2.94 8.55 -10.31
CA ILE A 5 -4.32 8.31 -10.72
C ILE A 5 -4.39 8.16 -12.23
N LYS A 6 -5.32 7.32 -12.70
CA LYS A 6 -5.70 7.22 -14.11
C LYS A 6 -7.19 7.44 -14.27
N LEU A 7 -7.53 8.58 -14.85
CA LEU A 7 -8.90 9.01 -15.09
C LEU A 7 -9.33 8.73 -16.53
N TYR A 8 -10.59 8.41 -16.69
CA TYR A 8 -11.23 8.11 -17.95
C TYR A 8 -12.50 8.96 -18.12
N PHE A 9 -12.54 9.69 -19.22
CA PHE A 9 -13.74 10.37 -19.71
C PHE A 9 -14.24 9.58 -20.92
N ALA A 10 -15.49 9.11 -20.85
CA ALA A 10 -16.12 8.44 -21.99
C ALA A 10 -16.22 9.40 -23.18
N ALA A 11 -16.38 8.83 -24.37
CA ALA A 11 -16.57 9.61 -25.60
C ALA A 11 -17.68 10.66 -25.40
N ASN A 12 -17.43 11.88 -25.88
CA ASN A 12 -18.33 13.03 -25.79
C ASN A 12 -18.62 13.57 -24.37
N LEU A 13 -18.05 12.99 -23.31
CA LEU A 13 -18.17 13.55 -21.96
C LEU A 13 -17.11 14.61 -21.65
N PHE A 14 -15.93 14.52 -22.27
CA PHE A 14 -14.93 15.57 -22.15
C PHE A 14 -15.30 16.74 -23.08
N ASN A 15 -15.65 17.88 -22.49
CA ASN A 15 -16.08 19.09 -23.18
C ASN A 15 -15.11 20.27 -22.97
N GLY A 16 -13.89 20.00 -22.53
CA GLY A 16 -12.84 21.00 -22.39
C GLY A 16 -11.94 21.10 -23.61
N ASN A 17 -10.76 21.67 -23.43
CA ASN A 17 -9.76 21.81 -24.48
C ASN A 17 -8.34 21.50 -23.96
N PHE A 18 -7.36 21.54 -24.86
CA PHE A 18 -5.96 21.24 -24.56
C PHE A 18 -5.05 22.47 -24.74
N GLU A 19 -5.59 23.70 -24.71
CA GLU A 19 -4.83 24.93 -24.99
C GLU A 19 -3.70 25.18 -23.98
N LYS A 20 -3.91 24.79 -22.72
CA LYS A 20 -2.88 24.87 -21.66
C LYS A 20 -1.98 23.63 -21.60
N CYS A 21 -2.16 22.68 -22.51
CA CYS A 21 -1.35 21.48 -22.59
C CYS A 21 -0.24 21.63 -23.63
N ARG A 22 0.89 20.97 -23.40
CA ARG A 22 1.97 20.85 -24.39
C ARG A 22 1.84 19.54 -25.15
N LEU A 23 1.75 19.62 -26.48
CA LEU A 23 1.75 18.45 -27.35
C LEU A 23 3.05 17.66 -27.15
N ARG A 24 2.92 16.36 -26.91
CA ARG A 24 4.06 15.45 -26.78
C ARG A 24 4.23 14.61 -28.03
N GLU A 25 3.15 13.99 -28.50
CA GLU A 25 3.19 13.03 -29.60
C GLU A 25 1.81 12.92 -30.26
N LYS A 26 1.78 12.68 -31.58
CA LYS A 26 0.58 12.29 -32.31
C LYS A 26 0.78 10.87 -32.85
N LYS A 27 -0.12 9.96 -32.49
CA LYS A 27 -0.21 8.59 -32.99
C LYS A 27 -1.52 8.42 -33.75
N GLU A 28 -1.59 7.41 -34.61
CA GLU A 28 -2.82 7.06 -35.33
C GLU A 28 -4.00 6.81 -34.38
N SER A 29 -3.75 6.14 -33.26
CA SER A 29 -4.79 5.80 -32.28
C SER A 29 -5.08 6.88 -31.24
N ARG A 30 -4.17 7.85 -31.04
CA ARG A 30 -4.32 8.90 -30.01
C ARG A 30 -3.37 10.09 -30.19
N THR A 31 -3.78 11.25 -29.69
CA THR A 31 -2.90 12.39 -29.44
C THR A 31 -2.52 12.46 -27.97
N GLU A 32 -1.24 12.62 -27.68
CA GLU A 32 -0.68 12.71 -26.33
C GLU A 32 -0.21 14.12 -26.00
N TRP A 33 -0.67 14.60 -24.86
CA TRP A 33 -0.36 15.91 -24.30
C TRP A 33 0.22 15.77 -22.89
N THR A 34 0.87 16.84 -22.44
CA THR A 34 1.30 17.00 -21.05
C THR A 34 0.67 18.26 -20.46
N LEU A 35 -0.02 18.10 -19.33
CA LEU A 35 -0.55 19.18 -18.53
C LEU A 35 0.42 19.46 -17.37
N ARG A 36 1.17 20.57 -17.45
CA ARG A 36 2.13 20.96 -16.42
C ARG A 36 1.44 21.72 -15.30
N ASN A 37 1.94 21.59 -14.08
CA ASN A 37 1.57 22.52 -13.02
C ASN A 37 2.20 23.89 -13.32
N PRO A 38 1.50 25.02 -13.19
CA PRO A 38 2.07 26.34 -13.44
C PRO A 38 3.19 26.75 -12.46
N LEU A 39 3.24 26.14 -11.28
CA LEU A 39 4.12 26.49 -10.17
C LEU A 39 5.32 25.54 -10.02
N ASN A 40 5.35 24.42 -10.74
CA ASN A 40 6.44 23.44 -10.65
C ASN A 40 6.60 22.65 -11.97
N ASN A 41 7.63 21.80 -12.04
CA ASN A 41 7.97 21.05 -13.26
C ASN A 41 7.20 19.73 -13.45
N ALA A 42 6.37 19.33 -12.49
CA ALA A 42 5.61 18.10 -12.60
C ALA A 42 4.46 18.24 -13.61
N HIS A 43 4.05 17.10 -14.18
CA HIS A 43 3.03 17.06 -15.21
C HIS A 43 2.18 15.80 -15.12
N ILE A 44 0.99 15.87 -15.70
CA ILE A 44 0.09 14.75 -15.94
C ILE A 44 0.00 14.52 -17.44
N SER A 45 0.00 13.26 -17.86
CA SER A 45 -0.23 12.91 -19.26
C SER A 45 -1.72 12.95 -19.57
N VAL A 46 -2.09 13.57 -20.69
CA VAL A 46 -3.47 13.63 -21.18
C VAL A 46 -3.52 13.03 -22.58
N TRP A 47 -4.37 12.05 -22.81
CA TRP A 47 -4.49 11.33 -24.07
C TRP A 47 -5.89 11.50 -24.63
N GLN A 48 -5.98 12.03 -25.85
CA GLN A 48 -7.22 12.05 -26.62
C GLN A 48 -7.17 10.92 -27.64
N HIS A 49 -8.03 9.92 -27.48
CA HIS A 49 -8.08 8.75 -28.36
C HIS A 49 -8.94 9.04 -29.59
N SER A 50 -8.70 8.32 -30.69
CA SER A 50 -9.44 8.49 -31.95
C SER A 50 -10.94 8.23 -31.82
N ASN A 51 -11.36 7.40 -30.86
CA ASN A 51 -12.76 7.13 -30.55
C ASN A 51 -13.42 8.21 -29.66
N GLY A 52 -12.76 9.36 -29.43
CA GLY A 52 -13.29 10.49 -28.65
C GLY A 52 -13.13 10.35 -27.14
N VAL A 53 -12.60 9.23 -26.64
CA VAL A 53 -12.27 9.06 -25.22
C VAL A 53 -11.11 9.98 -24.83
N VAL A 54 -11.15 10.51 -23.61
CA VAL A 54 -9.99 11.20 -23.00
C VAL A 54 -9.52 10.44 -21.77
N THR A 55 -8.21 10.21 -21.67
CA THR A 55 -7.57 9.57 -20.50
C THR A 55 -6.56 10.53 -19.89
N MET A 56 -6.53 10.63 -18.57
CA MET A 56 -5.49 11.36 -17.86
C MET A 56 -4.73 10.41 -16.95
N LYS A 57 -3.40 10.50 -16.90
CA LYS A 57 -2.57 9.64 -16.05
C LYS A 57 -1.37 10.39 -15.48
N GLY A 58 -1.18 10.29 -14.17
CA GLY A 58 0.01 10.82 -13.50
C GLY A 58 -0.15 10.91 -11.98
N SER A 59 0.91 11.35 -11.32
CA SER A 59 0.94 11.59 -9.87
C SER A 59 0.32 12.94 -9.56
N LEU A 60 -0.86 12.93 -8.93
CA LEU A 60 -1.50 14.16 -8.46
C LEU A 60 -0.69 14.82 -7.34
N ARG A 61 -0.10 14.00 -6.45
CA ARG A 61 0.74 14.48 -5.35
C ARG A 61 1.96 15.25 -5.84
N LYS A 62 2.67 14.71 -6.83
CA LYS A 62 3.83 15.39 -7.46
C LYS A 62 3.38 16.58 -8.29
N TRP A 63 2.28 16.46 -9.03
CA TRP A 63 1.72 17.58 -9.78
C TRP A 63 1.42 18.76 -8.86
N TYR A 64 0.84 18.52 -7.68
CA TYR A 64 0.46 19.56 -6.74
C TYR A 64 1.65 20.15 -5.95
N TYR A 65 2.51 19.30 -5.37
CA TYR A 65 3.60 19.76 -4.49
C TYR A 65 5.00 19.82 -5.14
N GLY A 66 5.16 19.32 -6.35
CA GLY A 66 6.45 19.09 -6.98
C GLY A 66 7.07 17.72 -6.66
N ASP A 67 8.09 17.36 -7.44
CA ASP A 67 8.69 16.01 -7.45
C ASP A 67 9.41 15.64 -6.14
N PHE A 68 9.97 16.64 -5.44
CA PHE A 68 10.81 16.48 -4.25
C PHE A 68 10.05 16.58 -2.92
N SER A 69 8.74 16.78 -2.97
CA SER A 69 7.95 16.90 -1.74
C SER A 69 7.77 15.56 -1.03
N THR A 70 7.91 15.55 0.29
CA THR A 70 7.50 14.46 1.19
C THR A 70 6.06 14.58 1.67
N LYS A 71 5.34 15.65 1.29
CA LYS A 71 3.95 15.85 1.71
C LYS A 71 3.03 14.86 1.00
N ASP A 72 2.03 14.42 1.75
CA ASP A 72 0.89 13.69 1.24
C ASP A 72 -0.26 14.63 0.86
N LEU A 73 -1.03 14.26 -0.17
CA LEU A 73 -2.29 14.95 -0.43
C LEU A 73 -3.26 14.66 0.72
N THR A 74 -3.77 15.73 1.31
CA THR A 74 -4.97 15.79 2.17
C THR A 74 -6.22 15.88 1.29
N LEU A 75 -7.40 15.75 1.87
CA LEU A 75 -8.65 15.93 1.13
C LEU A 75 -8.74 17.33 0.50
N SER A 76 -8.41 18.37 1.27
CA SER A 76 -8.45 19.76 0.80
C SER A 76 -7.53 19.99 -0.40
N HIS A 77 -6.29 19.51 -0.33
CA HIS A 77 -5.33 19.63 -1.42
C HIS A 77 -5.71 18.77 -2.64
N PHE A 78 -6.33 17.60 -2.43
CA PHE A 78 -6.87 16.82 -3.54
C PHE A 78 -8.01 17.55 -4.27
N ILE A 79 -8.96 18.13 -3.53
CA ILE A 79 -10.05 18.93 -4.10
C ILE A 79 -9.47 20.11 -4.89
N ASP A 80 -8.53 20.85 -4.29
CA ASP A 80 -7.89 21.99 -4.93
C ASP A 80 -7.12 21.58 -6.20
N ALA A 81 -6.33 20.49 -6.16
CA ALA A 81 -5.64 19.96 -7.33
C ALA A 81 -6.63 19.60 -8.46
N THR A 82 -7.73 18.91 -8.15
CA THR A 82 -8.73 18.54 -9.16
C THR A 82 -9.42 19.76 -9.76
N LYS A 83 -9.68 20.80 -8.95
CA LYS A 83 -10.25 22.06 -9.42
C LYS A 83 -9.30 22.79 -10.38
N GLN A 84 -8.04 22.96 -9.99
CA GLN A 84 -7.03 23.62 -10.83
C GLN A 84 -6.82 22.88 -12.15
N ILE A 85 -6.79 21.54 -12.12
CA ILE A 85 -6.67 20.73 -13.34
C ILE A 85 -7.90 20.90 -14.25
N ALA A 86 -9.11 20.91 -13.68
CA ALA A 86 -10.33 21.13 -14.45
C ALA A 86 -10.33 22.52 -15.12
N GLU A 87 -9.92 23.55 -14.39
CA GLU A 87 -9.77 24.92 -14.92
C GLU A 87 -8.75 25.01 -16.05
N LEU A 88 -7.58 24.39 -15.89
CA LEU A 88 -6.54 24.39 -16.94
C LEU A 88 -6.98 23.64 -18.21
N LEU A 89 -7.84 22.64 -18.08
CA LEU A 89 -8.43 21.91 -19.20
C LEU A 89 -9.73 22.55 -19.71
N ASN A 90 -10.18 23.65 -19.11
CA ASN A 90 -11.46 24.29 -19.40
C ASN A 90 -12.65 23.31 -19.35
N VAL A 91 -12.63 22.37 -18.40
CA VAL A 91 -13.71 21.41 -18.17
C VAL A 91 -14.52 21.87 -16.95
N PRO A 92 -15.86 21.93 -17.01
CA PRO A 92 -16.66 22.21 -15.81
C PRO A 92 -16.36 21.20 -14.70
N LEU A 93 -16.16 21.68 -13.47
CA LEU A 93 -15.77 20.82 -12.34
C LEU A 93 -16.75 19.65 -12.12
N GLY A 94 -18.06 19.88 -12.31
CA GLY A 94 -19.07 18.82 -12.22
C GLY A 94 -18.93 17.70 -13.28
N VAL A 95 -18.34 18.00 -14.43
CA VAL A 95 -17.97 17.00 -15.45
C VAL A 95 -16.67 16.30 -15.06
N PHE A 96 -15.67 17.06 -14.63
CA PHE A 96 -14.39 16.51 -14.16
C PHE A 96 -14.59 15.52 -13.01
N ASN A 97 -15.47 15.85 -12.07
CA ASN A 97 -15.78 15.03 -10.91
C ASN A 97 -16.43 13.68 -11.26
N LYS A 98 -16.98 13.53 -12.47
CA LYS A 98 -17.58 12.28 -12.98
C LYS A 98 -16.59 11.41 -13.75
N ALA A 99 -15.34 11.87 -13.93
CA ALA A 99 -14.30 11.09 -14.58
C ALA A 99 -14.08 9.78 -13.82
N LYS A 100 -14.14 8.65 -14.54
CA LYS A 100 -14.04 7.33 -13.94
C LYS A 100 -12.60 7.01 -13.60
N ILE A 101 -12.39 6.42 -12.43
CA ILE A 101 -11.08 5.98 -11.98
C ILE A 101 -10.88 4.57 -12.52
N SER A 102 -9.84 4.40 -13.33
CA SER A 102 -9.46 3.10 -13.87
C SER A 102 -8.26 2.49 -13.15
N GLN A 103 -7.40 3.33 -12.57
CA GLN A 103 -6.25 2.92 -11.76
C GLN A 103 -5.97 4.03 -10.75
N THR A 104 -5.54 3.68 -9.54
CA THR A 104 -5.05 4.65 -8.55
C THR A 104 -4.03 4.04 -7.61
N GLU A 105 -3.19 4.86 -7.02
CA GLU A 105 -2.32 4.50 -5.90
C GLU A 105 -2.74 5.25 -4.65
N ILE A 106 -2.88 4.53 -3.54
CA ILE A 106 -3.07 5.10 -2.21
C ILE A 106 -1.81 4.84 -1.38
N GLY A 107 -1.30 5.85 -0.70
CA GLY A 107 -0.10 5.70 0.11
C GLY A 107 0.15 6.88 1.02
N LEU A 108 0.97 6.61 2.04
CA LEU A 108 1.41 7.57 3.04
C LEU A 108 2.93 7.52 3.22
N ASN A 109 3.51 8.68 3.48
CA ASN A 109 4.90 8.91 3.86
C ASN A 109 4.97 8.93 5.39
N VAL A 110 5.36 7.81 5.99
CA VAL A 110 5.38 7.61 7.44
C VAL A 110 6.80 7.82 7.96
N PRO A 111 7.04 8.78 8.88
CA PRO A 111 8.28 8.84 9.62
C PRO A 111 8.46 7.59 10.49
N THR A 112 9.62 6.94 10.42
CA THR A 112 9.94 5.74 11.20
C THR A 112 11.05 6.02 12.20
N SER A 113 11.02 5.37 13.36
CA SER A 113 12.03 5.54 14.40
C SER A 113 13.35 4.83 14.10
N ILE A 114 13.40 4.00 13.05
CA ILE A 114 14.60 3.33 12.55
C ILE A 114 14.78 3.55 11.04
N PRO A 115 16.01 3.44 10.51
CA PRO A 115 16.27 3.54 9.08
C PRO A 115 15.60 2.45 8.25
N PHE A 116 15.25 2.74 6.99
CA PHE A 116 14.66 1.75 6.09
C PHE A 116 15.61 0.58 5.80
N SER A 117 16.93 0.81 5.81
CA SER A 117 17.93 -0.26 5.65
C SER A 117 17.83 -1.35 6.72
N GLU A 118 17.35 -1.00 7.92
CA GLU A 118 17.08 -1.93 9.02
C GLU A 118 15.67 -2.50 8.92
N LEU A 119 14.66 -1.64 8.80
CA LEU A 119 13.25 -2.05 8.73
C LEU A 119 12.98 -2.98 7.55
N SER A 120 13.59 -2.70 6.40
CA SER A 120 13.43 -3.51 5.19
C SER A 120 13.90 -4.96 5.37
N LYS A 121 14.86 -5.24 6.26
CA LYS A 121 15.32 -6.60 6.56
C LYS A 121 14.26 -7.38 7.35
N LYS A 122 13.51 -6.69 8.20
CA LYS A 122 12.43 -7.26 9.02
C LYS A 122 11.14 -7.48 8.24
N ILE A 123 10.83 -6.65 7.24
CA ILE A 123 9.65 -6.84 6.39
C ILE A 123 9.85 -8.08 5.48
N VAL A 124 9.06 -9.13 5.71
CA VAL A 124 9.23 -10.45 5.05
C VAL A 124 8.02 -10.92 4.23
N ALA A 125 6.81 -10.49 4.57
CA ALA A 125 5.57 -10.88 3.89
C ALA A 125 4.50 -9.78 3.95
N TYR A 126 3.48 -9.92 3.11
CA TYR A 126 2.25 -9.14 3.15
C TYR A 126 1.07 -10.07 2.87
N GLY A 127 0.24 -10.31 3.88
CA GLY A 127 -0.71 -11.42 3.86
C GLY A 127 0.01 -12.74 3.56
N THR A 128 -0.42 -13.45 2.52
CA THR A 128 0.24 -14.68 2.03
C THR A 128 1.28 -14.41 0.94
N HIS A 129 1.43 -13.16 0.49
CA HIS A 129 2.40 -12.82 -0.54
C HIS A 129 3.81 -12.74 0.06
N ARG A 130 4.71 -13.54 -0.51
CA ARG A 130 6.13 -13.47 -0.18
C ARG A 130 6.74 -12.21 -0.78
N LYS A 131 7.73 -11.66 -0.07
CA LYS A 131 8.54 -10.55 -0.54
C LYS A 131 9.19 -10.87 -1.89
N ARG A 132 8.87 -10.08 -2.92
CA ARG A 132 9.58 -10.15 -4.19
C ARG A 132 10.78 -9.22 -4.14
N LYS A 133 11.96 -9.74 -4.46
CA LYS A 133 13.11 -8.89 -4.79
C LYS A 133 12.93 -8.39 -6.22
N VAL A 134 12.77 -7.09 -6.43
CA VAL A 134 12.87 -6.50 -7.79
C VAL A 134 13.89 -5.37 -7.78
N ARG A 135 14.83 -5.48 -8.73
CA ARG A 135 16.00 -4.63 -8.98
C ARG A 135 15.61 -3.18 -9.29
N GLY A 136 16.30 -2.22 -8.67
CA GLY A 136 16.48 -0.87 -9.22
C GLY A 136 17.59 -0.85 -10.27
N LYS A 137 17.54 0.08 -11.23
CA LYS A 137 18.71 0.41 -12.06
C LYS A 137 19.80 0.93 -11.12
N GLY A 138 20.93 0.22 -11.04
CA GLY A 138 22.05 0.56 -10.15
C GLY A 138 22.11 -0.33 -8.91
N MET A 139 22.71 -1.51 -9.07
CA MET A 139 23.14 -2.32 -7.93
C MET A 139 24.39 -1.67 -7.32
N THR A 140 24.24 -1.06 -6.15
CA THR A 140 25.31 -1.02 -5.16
C THR A 140 24.85 -1.82 -3.94
N LYS A 141 25.80 -2.34 -3.15
CA LYS A 141 25.53 -3.13 -1.93
C LYS A 141 24.64 -2.40 -0.91
N ASP A 142 24.45 -1.10 -1.07
CA ASP A 142 23.77 -0.19 -0.13
C ASP A 142 22.37 0.27 -0.60
N ASN A 143 21.88 -0.24 -1.74
CA ASN A 143 20.61 0.18 -2.33
C ASN A 143 19.45 -0.76 -1.93
N PHE A 144 18.86 -0.56 -0.75
CA PHE A 144 17.68 -1.30 -0.25
C PHE A 144 16.36 -0.95 -1.01
N GLY A 145 16.48 -0.31 -2.18
CA GLY A 145 15.65 0.80 -2.66
C GLY A 145 14.14 0.63 -2.86
N THR A 146 13.56 -0.56 -2.85
CA THR A 146 12.09 -0.76 -2.82
C THR A 146 11.76 -2.23 -2.58
N ILE A 147 10.75 -2.50 -1.75
CA ILE A 147 10.12 -3.81 -1.55
C ILE A 147 8.80 -3.87 -2.30
N TYR A 148 8.55 -4.98 -2.99
CA TYR A 148 7.29 -5.23 -3.69
C TYR A 148 6.62 -6.51 -3.21
N PHE A 149 5.30 -6.46 -3.09
CA PHE A 149 4.43 -7.61 -2.86
C PHE A 149 3.28 -7.63 -3.86
N GLY A 150 2.90 -8.84 -4.29
CA GLY A 150 1.97 -9.05 -5.39
C GLY A 150 2.67 -9.20 -6.75
N GLU A 151 1.96 -9.74 -7.73
CA GLU A 151 2.44 -9.86 -9.10
C GLU A 151 2.17 -8.60 -9.91
N ARG A 152 2.96 -8.35 -10.96
CA ARG A 152 2.76 -7.16 -11.81
C ARG A 152 1.36 -7.10 -12.41
N ASP A 153 0.73 -8.25 -12.62
CA ASP A 153 -0.61 -8.35 -13.18
C ASP A 153 -1.68 -8.50 -12.08
N CYS A 154 -1.28 -8.49 -10.80
CA CYS A 154 -2.25 -8.42 -9.71
C CYS A 154 -2.87 -7.02 -9.66
N GLU A 155 -4.18 -6.98 -9.49
CA GLU A 155 -4.98 -5.75 -9.44
C GLU A 155 -4.76 -4.96 -8.14
N PHE A 156 -4.19 -5.58 -7.11
CA PHE A 156 -3.83 -4.96 -5.84
C PHE A 156 -2.39 -5.32 -5.49
N ARG A 157 -1.51 -4.32 -5.36
CA ARG A 157 -0.07 -4.54 -5.11
C ARG A 157 0.43 -3.60 -4.05
N LEU A 158 1.39 -4.05 -3.25
CA LEU A 158 2.04 -3.24 -2.22
C LEU A 158 3.47 -2.93 -2.63
N LYS A 159 3.85 -1.66 -2.46
CA LYS A 159 5.19 -1.12 -2.65
C LYS A 159 5.60 -0.38 -1.39
N ILE A 160 6.79 -0.70 -0.86
CA ILE A 160 7.36 -0.03 0.31
C ILE A 160 8.78 0.44 -0.03
N TYR A 161 9.11 1.70 0.19
CA TYR A 161 10.46 2.21 -0.12
C TYR A 161 10.88 3.36 0.78
N ASP A 162 12.19 3.59 0.78
CA ASP A 162 12.82 4.74 1.42
C ASP A 162 12.51 6.01 0.61
N LYS A 163 11.57 6.81 1.12
CA LYS A 163 11.14 8.05 0.46
C LYS A 163 12.21 9.13 0.57
N SER A 164 12.90 9.15 1.70
CA SER A 164 14.02 10.05 1.99
C SER A 164 15.14 9.86 0.97
N LYS A 165 15.54 8.61 0.74
CA LYS A 165 16.52 8.27 -0.30
C LYS A 165 16.01 8.54 -1.72
N GLU A 166 14.73 8.25 -2.02
CA GLU A 166 14.17 8.51 -3.36
C GLU A 166 14.20 9.99 -3.75
N ILE A 167 14.04 10.90 -2.77
CA ILE A 167 14.15 12.34 -2.98
C ILE A 167 15.63 12.74 -3.09
N ALA A 168 16.48 12.30 -2.16
CA ALA A 168 17.91 12.61 -2.16
C ALA A 168 18.61 12.17 -3.46
N ASP A 169 18.29 10.99 -3.97
CA ASP A 169 18.89 10.47 -5.22
C ASP A 169 18.46 11.29 -6.46
N LYS A 170 17.43 12.13 -6.36
CA LYS A 170 16.91 12.96 -7.47
C LYS A 170 17.26 14.44 -7.33
N ASP A 171 17.45 14.89 -6.11
CA ASP A 171 17.79 16.27 -5.81
C ASP A 171 19.31 16.41 -5.87
N ILE A 172 19.81 17.03 -6.94
CA ILE A 172 21.25 17.20 -7.21
C ILE A 172 21.90 18.16 -6.18
N LEU A 173 21.10 18.84 -5.34
CA LEU A 173 21.53 20.00 -4.54
C LEU A 173 21.33 19.89 -3.02
N SER A 174 20.78 18.80 -2.47
CA SER A 174 20.61 18.69 -1.00
C SER A 174 21.80 18.00 -0.32
N GLU A 175 22.93 18.71 -0.25
CA GLU A 175 23.82 18.57 0.90
C GLU A 175 23.15 19.26 2.10
N GLY A 176 22.77 18.51 3.13
CA GLY A 176 22.82 19.07 4.50
C GLY A 176 21.57 19.09 5.37
N ASP A 177 20.38 18.65 4.93
CA ASP A 177 19.27 18.46 5.87
C ASP A 177 19.23 17.02 6.36
N ALA A 178 19.16 16.84 7.68
CA ALA A 178 19.01 15.54 8.33
C ALA A 178 17.72 14.88 7.81
N ILE A 179 17.84 14.07 6.76
CA ILE A 179 16.67 13.46 6.13
C ILE A 179 16.10 12.46 7.13
N SER A 180 15.01 12.85 7.80
CA SER A 180 14.24 11.97 8.68
C SER A 180 13.97 10.65 7.96
N ASN A 181 14.01 9.51 8.65
CA ASN A 181 13.68 8.22 8.07
C ASN A 181 12.20 8.23 7.64
N ILE A 182 11.91 8.45 6.36
CA ILE A 182 10.53 8.47 5.85
C ILE A 182 10.33 7.25 4.96
N LEU A 183 9.39 6.42 5.38
CA LEU A 183 8.94 5.25 4.65
C LEU A 183 7.71 5.60 3.80
N ARG A 184 7.74 5.31 2.51
CA ARG A 184 6.50 5.24 1.72
C ARG A 184 5.91 3.83 1.85
N ILE A 185 4.63 3.74 2.20
CA ILE A 185 3.84 2.52 2.04
C ILE A 185 2.69 2.81 1.08
N GLU A 186 2.68 2.14 -0.07
CA GLU A 186 1.79 2.44 -1.20
C GLU A 186 1.13 1.18 -1.74
N PHE A 187 -0.17 1.27 -1.96
CA PHE A 187 -0.97 0.25 -2.60
C PHE A 187 -1.44 0.72 -3.97
N THR A 188 -1.15 -0.06 -5.01
CA THR A 188 -1.69 0.15 -6.36
C THR A 188 -3.00 -0.61 -6.49
N LEU A 189 -4.05 0.10 -6.89
CA LEU A 189 -5.35 -0.42 -7.32
C LEU A 189 -5.42 -0.28 -8.86
N ASP A 190 -5.16 -1.37 -9.57
CA ASP A 190 -4.81 -1.34 -11.01
C ASP A 190 -5.97 -1.63 -11.98
N ASP A 191 -7.20 -1.55 -11.50
CA ASP A 191 -8.42 -1.82 -12.26
C ASP A 191 -9.61 -0.98 -11.76
N LYS A 192 -10.59 -0.73 -12.64
CA LYS A 192 -11.81 0.05 -12.36
C LYS A 192 -12.66 -0.55 -11.24
N ASP A 193 -12.60 -1.86 -11.06
CA ASP A 193 -13.36 -2.59 -10.06
C ASP A 193 -12.54 -2.86 -8.78
N ALA A 194 -11.31 -2.34 -8.69
CA ALA A 194 -10.42 -2.60 -7.56
C ALA A 194 -10.99 -2.11 -6.21
N PHE A 195 -11.60 -0.92 -6.16
CA PHE A 195 -12.28 -0.45 -4.96
C PHE A 195 -13.51 -1.30 -4.63
N LYS A 196 -14.29 -1.72 -5.63
CA LYS A 196 -15.44 -2.61 -5.42
C LYS A 196 -15.01 -3.94 -4.79
N ARG A 197 -13.89 -4.52 -5.22
CA ARG A 197 -13.32 -5.74 -4.60
C ARG A 197 -12.76 -5.52 -3.19
N LYS A 198 -12.55 -4.28 -2.79
CA LYS A 198 -12.25 -3.85 -1.42
C LYS A 198 -13.48 -3.35 -0.68
N SER A 199 -14.68 -3.73 -1.12
CA SER A 199 -15.96 -3.34 -0.49
C SER A 199 -16.19 -1.83 -0.45
N LEU A 200 -15.63 -1.09 -1.42
CA LEU A 200 -15.81 0.35 -1.60
C LEU A 200 -16.38 0.70 -2.99
N PRO A 201 -17.49 0.08 -3.46
CA PRO A 201 -18.05 0.32 -4.79
C PRO A 201 -18.45 1.78 -5.06
N GLN A 202 -18.67 2.57 -4.02
CA GLN A 202 -18.97 4.00 -4.08
C GLN A 202 -17.80 4.86 -4.59
N ILE A 203 -16.56 4.32 -4.59
CA ILE A 203 -15.38 5.00 -5.11
C ILE A 203 -15.13 4.54 -6.56
N ALA A 204 -15.86 5.14 -7.50
CA ALA A 204 -15.74 4.85 -8.93
C ALA A 204 -15.26 6.06 -9.77
N ASP A 205 -15.34 7.27 -9.22
CA ASP A 205 -14.96 8.53 -9.83
C ASP A 205 -14.38 9.50 -8.80
N ILE A 206 -13.94 10.67 -9.28
CA ILE A 206 -13.35 11.72 -8.44
C ILE A 206 -14.32 12.17 -7.33
N ASN A 207 -15.62 12.31 -7.63
CA ASN A 207 -16.60 12.65 -6.61
C ASN A 207 -16.71 11.58 -5.53
N GLY A 208 -16.73 10.30 -5.93
CA GLY A 208 -16.67 9.17 -5.00
C GLY A 208 -15.44 9.21 -4.08
N LEU A 209 -14.25 9.53 -4.62
CA LEU A 209 -13.04 9.72 -3.80
C LEU A 209 -13.21 10.84 -2.77
N ILE A 210 -13.73 12.00 -3.18
CA ILE A 210 -13.93 13.16 -2.30
C ILE A 210 -14.90 12.80 -1.16
N MET A 211 -16.04 12.22 -1.49
CA MET A 211 -17.11 11.90 -0.53
C MET A 211 -16.71 10.80 0.46
N HIS A 212 -15.81 9.90 0.05
CA HIS A 212 -15.40 8.74 0.85
C HIS A 212 -13.92 8.75 1.21
N TRP A 213 -13.28 9.93 1.23
CA TRP A 213 -11.85 10.07 1.49
C TRP A 213 -11.38 9.41 2.79
N ALA A 214 -12.16 9.51 3.86
CA ALA A 214 -11.87 8.86 5.14
C ALA A 214 -11.72 7.32 5.02
N LYS A 215 -12.47 6.70 4.09
CA LYS A 215 -12.38 5.25 3.81
C LYS A 215 -11.04 4.85 3.19
N LEU A 216 -10.30 5.78 2.59
CA LEU A 216 -8.97 5.51 2.07
C LEU A 216 -7.96 5.28 3.22
N TYR A 217 -8.10 6.03 4.32
CA TYR A 217 -7.30 5.80 5.53
C TYR A 217 -7.63 4.46 6.18
N GLU A 218 -8.93 4.12 6.26
CA GLU A 218 -9.37 2.82 6.77
C GLU A 218 -8.79 1.66 5.95
N LEU A 219 -8.97 1.69 4.63
CA LEU A 219 -8.41 0.67 3.73
C LEU A 219 -6.88 0.58 3.84
N TRP A 220 -6.20 1.73 3.86
CA TRP A 220 -4.75 1.76 3.97
C TRP A 220 -4.28 1.16 5.31
N ALA A 221 -4.91 1.49 6.44
CA ALA A 221 -4.55 0.97 7.75
C ALA A 221 -4.80 -0.54 7.86
N GLU A 222 -5.94 -1.01 7.36
CA GLU A 222 -6.28 -2.44 7.31
C GLU A 222 -5.23 -3.24 6.52
N GLU A 223 -4.84 -2.73 5.35
CA GLU A 223 -3.86 -3.42 4.50
C GLU A 223 -2.43 -3.34 5.05
N VAL A 224 -2.05 -2.23 5.70
CA VAL A 224 -0.78 -2.13 6.44
C VAL A 224 -0.74 -3.12 7.60
N GLY A 225 -1.88 -3.37 8.24
CA GLY A 225 -2.02 -4.39 9.29
C GLY A 225 -1.57 -5.80 8.87
N ARG A 226 -1.61 -6.09 7.58
CA ARG A 226 -1.25 -7.39 6.99
C ARG A 226 0.23 -7.53 6.65
N ILE A 227 1.03 -6.48 6.83
CA ILE A 227 2.49 -6.54 6.65
C ILE A 227 3.10 -7.35 7.80
N VAL A 228 3.99 -8.29 7.47
CA VAL A 228 4.65 -9.16 8.45
C VAL A 228 6.08 -8.67 8.69
N LEU A 229 6.37 -8.37 9.96
CA LEU A 229 7.71 -8.03 10.44
C LEU A 229 8.27 -9.24 11.20
N LEU A 230 9.37 -9.79 10.71
CA LEU A 230 10.10 -10.86 11.38
C LEU A 230 10.91 -10.27 12.55
N ASN A 231 10.69 -10.86 13.71
CA ASN A 231 11.38 -10.55 14.95
C ASN A 231 11.63 -11.86 15.71
N ASN A 232 12.61 -11.83 16.63
CA ASN A 232 12.84 -12.94 17.55
C ASN A 232 11.62 -13.12 18.47
N ILE A 233 11.17 -14.36 18.62
CA ILE A 233 10.07 -14.75 19.50
C ILE A 233 10.67 -15.49 20.70
N PRO A 234 10.91 -14.84 21.86
CA PRO A 234 11.40 -15.53 23.05
C PRO A 234 10.46 -16.65 23.51
N ASP A 235 11.02 -17.70 24.09
CA ASP A 235 10.23 -18.71 24.81
C ASP A 235 9.62 -18.05 26.05
N CYS A 236 8.30 -17.88 26.03
CA CYS A 236 7.53 -17.35 27.16
C CYS A 236 6.59 -18.43 27.70
N GLY A 237 6.44 -18.48 29.03
CA GLY A 237 5.78 -19.57 29.75
C GLY A 237 4.33 -19.86 29.32
N ASP A 238 3.65 -18.89 28.69
CA ASP A 238 2.23 -18.97 28.35
C ASP A 238 1.97 -19.59 26.95
N MET A 239 3.01 -19.94 26.18
CA MET A 239 2.84 -20.61 24.89
C MET A 239 2.52 -22.10 25.03
N ASP A 240 1.60 -22.59 24.20
CA ASP A 240 1.38 -24.03 24.01
C ASP A 240 2.59 -24.70 23.30
N LEU A 241 2.69 -26.03 23.38
CA LEU A 241 3.82 -26.77 22.79
C LEU A 241 3.99 -26.49 21.29
N GLN A 242 2.89 -26.37 20.56
CA GLN A 242 2.93 -26.16 19.13
C GLN A 242 3.41 -24.73 18.80
N ASP A 243 2.96 -23.72 19.55
CA ASP A 243 3.43 -22.34 19.46
C ASP A 243 4.93 -22.23 19.75
N ARG A 244 5.42 -22.95 20.77
CA ARG A 244 6.87 -23.01 21.07
C ARG A 244 7.66 -23.61 19.91
N LEU A 245 7.20 -24.69 19.31
CA LEU A 245 7.86 -25.31 18.15
C LEU A 245 7.87 -24.37 16.93
N PHE A 246 6.78 -23.65 16.68
CA PHE A 246 6.74 -22.63 15.62
C PHE A 246 7.71 -21.48 15.92
N ALA A 247 7.75 -20.98 17.16
CA ALA A 247 8.66 -19.92 17.58
C ALA A 247 10.13 -20.34 17.44
N GLU A 248 10.47 -21.55 17.90
CA GLU A 248 11.81 -22.12 17.77
C GLU A 248 12.25 -22.22 16.30
N ALA A 249 11.39 -22.76 15.43
CA ALA A 249 11.66 -22.81 14.00
C ALA A 249 11.86 -21.41 13.39
N LEU A 250 10.97 -20.46 13.70
CA LEU A 250 11.04 -19.07 13.24
C LEU A 250 12.34 -18.36 13.66
N ASN A 251 12.88 -18.68 14.84
CA ASN A 251 14.13 -18.11 15.34
C ASN A 251 15.38 -18.78 14.73
N ASN A 252 15.31 -20.09 14.45
CA ASN A 252 16.49 -20.88 14.03
C ASN A 252 16.73 -20.87 12.51
N TYR A 253 15.70 -20.61 11.69
CA TYR A 253 15.82 -20.62 10.22
C TYR A 253 15.42 -19.28 9.60
N SER A 254 15.90 -19.02 8.38
CA SER A 254 15.43 -17.84 7.65
C SER A 254 13.94 -17.94 7.32
N TRP A 255 13.25 -16.81 7.14
CA TRP A 255 11.84 -16.79 6.72
C TRP A 255 11.56 -17.70 5.51
N LYS A 256 12.45 -17.69 4.52
CA LYS A 256 12.28 -18.48 3.30
C LYS A 256 12.36 -19.98 3.59
N GLU A 257 13.28 -20.40 4.45
CA GLU A 257 13.45 -21.80 4.83
C GLU A 257 12.28 -22.27 5.68
N ASN A 258 11.88 -21.48 6.70
CA ASN A 258 10.72 -21.77 7.53
C ASN A 258 9.46 -22.00 6.69
N ILE A 259 9.10 -21.04 5.85
CA ILE A 259 7.91 -21.16 5.01
C ILE A 259 8.00 -22.35 4.06
N ARG A 260 9.17 -22.66 3.48
CA ARG A 260 9.33 -23.84 2.64
C ARG A 260 9.07 -25.12 3.43
N ASN A 261 9.74 -25.27 4.57
CA ASN A 261 9.66 -26.49 5.39
C ASN A 261 8.23 -26.72 5.90
N PHE A 262 7.54 -25.66 6.35
CA PHE A 262 6.14 -25.77 6.75
C PHE A 262 5.21 -26.13 5.58
N GLU A 263 5.42 -25.55 4.40
CA GLU A 263 4.61 -25.89 3.23
C GLU A 263 4.86 -27.31 2.73
N GLU A 264 6.10 -27.81 2.79
CA GLU A 264 6.45 -29.22 2.51
C GLU A 264 5.75 -30.16 3.50
N TYR A 265 5.85 -29.88 4.80
CA TYR A 265 5.14 -30.64 5.84
C TYR A 265 3.63 -30.70 5.58
N ILE A 266 3.01 -29.57 5.22
CA ILE A 266 1.57 -29.53 4.91
C ILE A 266 1.22 -30.41 3.71
N VAL A 267 2.04 -30.39 2.65
CA VAL A 267 1.81 -31.20 1.44
C VAL A 267 1.96 -32.69 1.74
N GLU A 268 2.91 -33.06 2.60
CA GLU A 268 3.18 -34.47 2.97
C GLU A 268 2.11 -35.08 3.89
N HIS A 269 1.47 -34.27 4.74
CA HIS A 269 0.62 -34.79 5.83
C HIS A 269 -0.88 -34.52 5.67
N TYR A 270 -1.30 -33.72 4.68
CA TYR A 270 -2.71 -33.36 4.51
C TYR A 270 -3.22 -33.64 3.09
N GLU A 271 -4.52 -33.93 3.00
CA GLU A 271 -5.20 -34.17 1.73
C GLU A 271 -5.14 -32.95 0.82
N GLU A 272 -4.96 -33.17 -0.49
CA GLU A 272 -4.73 -32.13 -1.51
C GLU A 272 -5.78 -31.01 -1.47
N LYS A 273 -7.07 -31.38 -1.35
CA LYS A 273 -8.20 -30.42 -1.27
C LYS A 273 -8.13 -29.48 -0.05
N THR A 274 -7.32 -29.80 0.97
CA THR A 274 -7.19 -29.02 2.21
C THR A 274 -5.92 -28.20 2.31
N ILE A 275 -4.93 -28.40 1.41
CA ILE A 275 -3.61 -27.75 1.48
C ILE A 275 -3.72 -26.23 1.58
N SER A 276 -4.55 -25.60 0.74
CA SER A 276 -4.71 -24.14 0.73
C SER A 276 -5.22 -23.59 2.07
N LYS A 277 -6.13 -24.33 2.73
CA LYS A 277 -6.65 -23.97 4.04
C LYS A 277 -5.54 -24.05 5.10
N TRP A 278 -4.81 -25.17 5.13
CA TRP A 278 -3.72 -25.37 6.09
C TRP A 278 -2.59 -24.36 5.92
N LYS A 279 -2.23 -24.00 4.68
CA LYS A 279 -1.29 -22.91 4.42
C LYS A 279 -1.82 -21.59 5.00
N SER A 280 -3.09 -21.26 4.75
CA SER A 280 -3.70 -20.03 5.31
C SER A 280 -3.66 -20.01 6.84
N ASP A 281 -4.02 -21.12 7.49
CA ASP A 281 -4.03 -21.23 8.95
C ASP A 281 -2.61 -21.15 9.54
N MET A 282 -1.60 -21.74 8.87
CA MET A 282 -0.18 -21.60 9.23
C MET A 282 0.26 -20.14 9.17
N TYR A 283 -0.01 -19.40 8.08
CA TYR A 283 0.35 -17.98 8.00
C TYR A 283 -0.34 -17.14 9.10
N LYS A 284 -1.60 -17.43 9.42
CA LYS A 284 -2.30 -16.76 10.53
C LYS A 284 -1.62 -17.02 11.88
N ARG A 285 -1.21 -18.27 12.15
CA ARG A 285 -0.52 -18.64 13.39
C ARG A 285 0.84 -17.97 13.52
N ILE A 286 1.64 -17.98 12.44
CA ILE A 286 2.94 -17.28 12.40
C ILE A 286 2.77 -15.79 12.69
N ASN A 287 1.78 -15.15 12.05
CA ASN A 287 1.50 -13.73 12.30
C ASN A 287 1.08 -13.47 13.75
N TYR A 288 0.21 -14.33 14.30
CA TYR A 288 -0.17 -14.24 15.72
C TYR A 288 1.04 -14.32 16.66
N LEU A 289 1.96 -15.25 16.41
CA LEU A 289 3.15 -15.38 17.23
C LEU A 289 4.03 -14.13 17.17
N LEU A 290 4.29 -13.62 15.96
CA LEU A 290 5.05 -12.39 15.78
C LEU A 290 4.34 -11.18 16.41
N ASP A 291 3.02 -11.11 16.32
CA ASP A 291 2.27 -9.95 16.79
C ASP A 291 2.15 -9.90 18.32
N ASN A 292 2.11 -11.05 18.99
CA ASN A 292 1.84 -11.15 20.43
C ASN A 292 3.07 -11.47 21.28
N TYR A 293 4.08 -12.13 20.70
CA TYR A 293 5.22 -12.65 21.45
C TYR A 293 6.59 -12.14 20.97
N SER A 294 6.65 -11.23 19.99
CA SER A 294 7.93 -10.62 19.59
C SER A 294 8.64 -9.95 20.77
N GLY A 295 9.94 -10.21 20.91
CA GLY A 295 10.77 -9.59 21.93
C GLY A 295 10.80 -8.06 21.80
N SER A 296 10.75 -7.37 22.94
CA SER A 296 10.70 -5.89 23.00
C SER A 296 12.04 -5.19 22.77
N ASN A 297 13.14 -5.94 22.70
CA ASN A 297 14.50 -5.37 22.62
C ASN A 297 14.88 -4.89 21.22
N GLU A 298 14.09 -5.21 20.21
CA GLU A 298 14.29 -4.77 18.83
C GLU A 298 13.02 -4.13 18.29
N TYR A 299 13.17 -3.30 17.24
CA TYR A 299 12.02 -2.75 16.53
C TYR A 299 11.12 -3.86 15.99
N CYS A 300 9.88 -3.92 16.46
CA CYS A 300 8.89 -4.91 16.06
C CYS A 300 7.62 -4.24 15.49
N LYS A 301 6.60 -5.05 15.19
CA LYS A 301 5.34 -4.57 14.62
C LYS A 301 4.61 -3.56 15.50
N ILE A 302 4.73 -3.67 16.83
CA ILE A 302 4.18 -2.68 17.76
C ILE A 302 4.87 -1.32 17.59
N ASN A 303 6.20 -1.28 17.42
CA ASN A 303 6.91 -0.03 17.14
C ASN A 303 6.48 0.55 15.78
N PHE A 304 6.33 -0.31 14.77
CA PHE A 304 5.85 0.07 13.46
C PHE A 304 4.47 0.73 13.51
N TYR A 305 3.53 0.12 14.23
CA TYR A 305 2.20 0.69 14.42
C TYR A 305 2.23 1.98 15.24
N LYS A 306 3.13 2.12 16.23
CA LYS A 306 3.31 3.37 16.97
C LYS A 306 3.76 4.51 16.06
N ASP A 307 4.73 4.26 15.18
CA ASP A 307 5.21 5.26 14.20
C ASP A 307 4.09 5.69 13.24
N ILE A 308 3.35 4.71 12.70
CA ILE A 308 2.18 4.98 11.86
C ILE A 308 1.11 5.78 12.63
N THR A 309 0.82 5.40 13.87
CA THR A 309 -0.21 6.04 14.68
C THR A 309 0.14 7.49 14.99
N ARG A 310 1.40 7.79 15.30
CA ARG A 310 1.90 9.18 15.47
C ARG A 310 1.64 10.00 14.21
N TYR A 311 2.00 9.47 13.04
CA TYR A 311 1.77 10.18 11.78
C TYR A 311 0.27 10.39 11.47
N LEU A 312 -0.58 9.41 11.80
CA LEU A 312 -2.03 9.56 11.65
C LEU A 312 -2.61 10.61 12.60
N ILE A 313 -2.06 10.76 13.82
CA ILE A 313 -2.41 11.85 14.74
C ILE A 313 -2.03 13.19 14.11
N ASP A 314 -0.82 13.32 13.57
CA ASP A 314 -0.39 14.55 12.90
C ASP A 314 -1.33 14.92 11.75
N LEU A 315 -1.75 13.95 10.92
CA LEU A 315 -2.72 14.20 9.85
C LEU A 315 -4.06 14.70 10.40
N LYS A 316 -4.55 14.09 11.49
CA LYS A 316 -5.80 14.50 12.15
C LYS A 316 -5.70 15.92 12.70
N ASP A 317 -4.60 16.24 13.38
CA ASP A 317 -4.36 17.57 13.96
C ASP A 317 -4.22 18.65 12.88
N ASN A 318 -3.80 18.25 11.67
CA ASN A 318 -3.79 19.09 10.47
C ASN A 318 -5.11 19.06 9.67
N GLY A 319 -6.21 18.64 10.29
CA GLY A 319 -7.57 18.80 9.77
C GLY A 319 -8.12 17.62 8.95
N GLU A 320 -7.36 16.54 8.77
CA GLU A 320 -7.90 15.34 8.12
C GLU A 320 -8.88 14.61 9.04
N LYS A 321 -9.96 14.08 8.45
CA LYS A 321 -10.96 13.30 9.17
C LYS A 321 -10.49 11.86 9.38
N VAL A 322 -9.58 11.67 10.35
CA VAL A 322 -9.03 10.37 10.72
C VAL A 322 -9.49 9.97 12.13
N SER A 323 -10.11 8.79 12.25
CA SER A 323 -10.46 8.21 13.55
C SER A 323 -9.30 7.35 14.07
N ILE A 324 -8.46 7.92 14.94
CA ILE A 324 -7.29 7.21 15.51
C ILE A 324 -7.66 5.88 16.16
N PRO A 325 -8.72 5.77 17.01
CA PRO A 325 -9.10 4.49 17.60
C PRO A 325 -9.45 3.42 16.55
N LEU A 326 -10.15 3.82 15.48
CA LEU A 326 -10.48 2.92 14.38
C LEU A 326 -9.23 2.50 13.59
N MET A 327 -8.32 3.44 13.30
CA MET A 327 -7.08 3.12 12.58
C MET A 327 -6.22 2.12 13.35
N VAL A 328 -6.07 2.31 14.67
CA VAL A 328 -5.36 1.35 15.53
C VAL A 328 -6.06 -0.01 15.51
N ALA A 329 -7.38 -0.05 15.62
CA ALA A 329 -8.13 -1.31 15.54
C ALA A 329 -7.92 -2.03 14.19
N LEU A 330 -7.88 -1.29 13.08
CA LEU A 330 -7.65 -1.83 11.73
C LEU A 330 -6.21 -2.31 11.52
N LEU A 331 -5.21 -1.59 12.04
CA LEU A 331 -3.81 -2.06 12.04
C LEU A 331 -3.69 -3.41 12.77
N HIS A 332 -4.43 -3.58 13.87
CA HIS A 332 -4.44 -4.80 14.67
C HIS A 332 -5.47 -5.86 14.23
N SER A 333 -6.28 -5.61 13.19
CA SER A 333 -7.40 -6.50 12.84
C SER A 333 -6.95 -7.92 12.44
N ASN A 334 -5.70 -8.04 11.99
CA ASN A 334 -5.09 -9.29 11.54
C ASN A 334 -4.24 -9.98 12.63
N THR A 335 -4.15 -9.42 13.84
CA THR A 335 -3.29 -9.94 14.93
C THR A 335 -4.00 -10.97 15.82
N ARG A 336 -5.32 -11.16 15.64
CA ARG A 336 -6.13 -12.07 16.45
C ARG A 336 -6.21 -13.45 15.79
N TYR A 337 -5.52 -14.42 16.38
CA TYR A 337 -5.82 -15.83 16.18
C TYR A 337 -6.85 -16.23 17.23
N ILE A 338 -8.01 -16.70 16.79
CA ILE A 338 -8.90 -17.47 17.68
C ILE A 338 -8.31 -18.86 17.69
N SER A 339 -7.64 -19.23 18.79
CA SER A 339 -7.17 -20.61 18.96
C SER A 339 -8.39 -21.52 18.88
N LYS A 340 -8.25 -22.63 18.16
CA LYS A 340 -9.27 -23.69 18.14
C LYS A 340 -9.28 -24.38 19.51
N GLY A 341 -9.83 -23.70 20.52
CA GLY A 341 -10.35 -24.31 21.73
C GLY A 341 -11.87 -24.55 21.66
N GLU A 342 -12.52 -24.21 20.54
CA GLU A 342 -13.98 -24.29 20.34
C GLU A 342 -14.42 -25.32 19.27
N PHE A 343 -13.56 -26.24 18.88
CA PHE A 343 -14.02 -27.51 18.31
C PHE A 343 -13.69 -28.59 19.33
N GLN A 344 -14.68 -28.90 20.17
CA GLN A 344 -14.63 -30.10 20.99
C GLN A 344 -14.35 -31.29 20.07
N ASP A 345 -13.37 -32.09 20.46
CA ASP A 345 -13.22 -33.46 19.99
C ASP A 345 -14.55 -34.18 20.21
N GLU A 346 -15.31 -34.40 19.13
CA GLU A 346 -16.20 -35.55 19.11
C GLU A 346 -15.33 -36.76 18.76
N PRO A 347 -15.11 -37.70 19.70
CA PRO A 347 -14.55 -38.97 19.32
C PRO A 347 -15.51 -39.63 18.34
N ASN A 348 -14.96 -40.09 17.21
CA ASN A 348 -15.60 -41.06 16.34
C ASN A 348 -15.94 -42.31 17.17
N ASN A 349 -17.09 -42.30 17.84
CA ASN A 349 -17.76 -43.49 18.29
C ASN A 349 -18.24 -44.22 17.04
N LYS A 350 -17.40 -45.14 16.56
CA LYS A 350 -17.89 -46.31 15.83
C LYS A 350 -18.70 -47.12 16.83
N GLY A 351 -20.01 -46.85 16.87
CA GLY A 351 -21.01 -47.71 17.47
C GLY A 351 -21.63 -48.60 16.40
N GLU A 352 -21.39 -49.90 16.59
CA GLU A 352 -22.10 -51.10 16.10
C GLU A 352 -22.24 -51.37 14.59
#